data_AF-A0A820YY21-F1
#
_entry.id   AF-A0A820YY21-F1
#
_cell.length_a   1.000
_cell.length_b   1.000
_cell.length_c   1.000
_cell.angle_alpha   90.00
_cell.angle_beta   90.00
_cell.angle_gamma   90.00
#
_symmetry.space_group_name_H-M   'P 1'
#
loop_
_entity.id
_entity.type
_entity.pdbx_description
1 polymer ?
#
loop_
_entity_poly.entity_id
_entity_poly.type
_entity_poly.pdbx_seq_one_letter_code
_entity_poly.pdbx_strand_id
1 'polypeptide(L)' 'MKYIIQSYFVPRHFNEENWRKRYVKYLDHPVVYGKCGLHPLYSHHYDLHMELNLRRCLSNQKVVAVGEIGLDYR' A
#
# COMPACT_ATOMS: atom_id res chain seq x y z
N MET A 1 5.68 -19.66 -13.31
CA MET A 1 4.93 -18.40 -13.55
C MET A 1 5.51 -17.33 -12.63
N LYS A 2 5.90 -16.14 -13.14
CA LYS A 2 6.49 -15.06 -12.35
C LYS A 2 5.41 -14.02 -12.04
N TYR A 3 5.24 -13.65 -10.78
CA TYR A 3 4.31 -12.60 -10.34
C TYR A 3 5.09 -11.33 -10.00
N ILE A 4 4.46 -10.17 -10.17
CA ILE A 4 5.01 -8.86 -9.78
C ILE A 4 4.23 -8.38 -8.56
N ILE A 5 4.94 -8.02 -7.47
CA ILE A 5 4.34 -7.41 -6.28
C ILE A 5 4.58 -5.91 -6.32
N GLN A 6 3.51 -5.13 -6.39
CA GLN A 6 3.56 -3.68 -6.33
C GLN A 6 3.33 -3.19 -4.89
N SER A 7 4.22 -2.33 -4.40
CA SER A 7 4.10 -1.71 -3.07
C SER A 7 3.09 -0.57 -3.07
N TYR A 8 2.26 -0.51 -2.04
CA TYR A 8 1.47 0.65 -1.66
C TYR A 8 2.09 1.32 -0.44
N PHE A 9 2.34 2.62 -0.55
CA PHE A 9 2.81 3.47 0.52
C PHE A 9 1.89 4.69 0.57
N VAL A 10 1.42 5.07 1.77
CA VAL A 10 0.51 6.22 1.97
C VAL A 10 1.26 7.34 2.69
N PRO A 11 1.90 8.27 1.97
CA PRO A 11 2.36 9.51 2.57
C PRO A 11 1.18 10.45 2.82
N ARG A 12 1.11 11.04 4.01
CA ARG A 12 0.11 12.05 4.42
C ARG A 12 0.02 13.27 3.48
N HIS A 13 1.05 13.53 2.67
CA HIS A 13 1.17 14.73 1.83
C HIS A 13 0.84 14.51 0.35
N PHE A 14 0.35 13.33 -0.04
CA PHE A 14 -0.08 13.08 -1.41
C PHE A 14 -1.60 13.01 -1.51
N ASN A 15 -2.14 13.58 -2.60
CA ASN A 15 -3.56 13.48 -2.94
C ASN A 15 -3.98 11.99 -2.99
N GLU A 16 -4.64 11.53 -1.90
CA GLU A 16 -5.01 10.13 -1.67
C GLU A 16 -5.80 9.53 -2.83
N GLU A 17 -6.66 10.34 -3.46
CA GLU A 17 -7.56 9.91 -4.52
C GLU A 17 -6.81 9.58 -5.82
N ASN A 18 -5.87 10.43 -6.23
CA ASN A 18 -5.10 10.23 -7.46
C ASN A 18 -4.15 9.03 -7.37
N TRP A 19 -3.59 8.76 -6.18
CA TRP A 19 -2.65 7.66 -5.99
C TRP A 19 -3.32 6.31 -5.83
N ARG A 20 -4.45 6.23 -5.11
CA ARG A 20 -5.25 5.01 -5.03
C ARG A 20 -5.71 4.57 -6.42
N LYS A 21 -6.17 5.52 -7.26
CA LYS A 21 -6.55 5.26 -8.66
C LYS A 21 -5.41 4.63 -9.46
N ARG A 22 -4.18 5.15 -9.32
CA ARG A 22 -2.99 4.58 -9.99
C ARG A 22 -2.66 3.18 -9.48
N TYR A 23 -2.62 2.97 -8.17
CA TYR A 23 -2.32 1.67 -7.58
C TYR A 23 -3.31 0.60 -8.02
N VAL A 24 -4.61 0.87 -7.91
CA VAL A 24 -5.68 -0.04 -8.36
C VAL A 24 -5.55 -0.32 -9.86
N LYS A 25 -5.26 0.69 -10.69
CA LYS A 25 -5.05 0.50 -12.13
C LYS A 25 -3.91 -0.49 -12.46
N TYR A 26 -2.84 -0.51 -11.67
CA TYR A 26 -1.77 -1.52 -11.87
C TYR A 26 -2.23 -2.93 -11.51
N LEU A 27 -3.10 -3.05 -10.50
CA LEU A 27 -3.68 -4.34 -10.13
C LEU A 27 -4.59 -4.90 -11.22
N ASP A 28 -5.11 -4.11 -12.16
CA ASP A 28 -5.91 -4.64 -13.28
C ASP A 28 -5.10 -5.63 -14.17
N HIS A 29 -3.77 -5.55 -14.17
CA HIS A 29 -2.94 -6.45 -14.96
C HIS A 29 -2.91 -7.89 -14.39
N PRO A 30 -3.14 -8.94 -15.19
CA PRO A 30 -3.42 -10.30 -14.69
C PRO A 30 -2.35 -10.89 -13.77
N VAL A 31 -1.06 -10.60 -14.02
CA VAL A 31 0.06 -11.16 -13.24
C VAL A 31 0.61 -10.21 -12.16
N VAL A 32 -0.02 -9.05 -11.97
CA VAL A 32 0.37 -8.07 -10.94
C VAL A 32 -0.49 -8.29 -9.70
N TYR A 33 0.17 -8.35 -8.56
CA TYR A 33 -0.43 -8.41 -7.23
C TYR A 33 0.12 -7.26 -6.40
N GLY A 34 -0.60 -6.91 -5.33
CA GLY A 34 -0.28 -5.80 -4.45
C GLY A 34 0.23 -6.25 -3.09
N LYS A 35 1.04 -5.40 -2.47
CA LYS A 35 1.20 -5.35 -1.01
C LYS A 35 0.86 -3.96 -0.49
N CYS A 36 0.34 -3.89 0.73
CA CYS A 36 -0.01 -2.62 1.36
C CYS A 36 0.45 -2.55 2.82
N GLY A 37 1.06 -1.44 3.21
CA GLY A 37 1.62 -1.24 4.54
C GLY A 37 2.12 0.19 4.73
N LEU A 38 2.76 0.43 5.87
CA LEU A 38 3.39 1.70 6.21
C LEU A 38 4.87 1.48 6.49
N HIS A 39 5.72 2.03 5.62
CA HIS A 39 7.16 1.90 5.74
C HIS A 39 7.65 2.59 7.04
N PRO A 40 8.64 2.03 7.77
CA PRO A 40 9.01 2.46 9.12
C PRO A 40 9.40 3.94 9.24
N LEU A 41 10.05 4.50 8.21
CA LEU A 41 10.39 5.93 8.10
C LEU A 41 9.17 6.86 8.27
N TYR A 42 7.97 6.37 8.02
CA TYR A 42 6.72 7.13 8.08
C TYR A 42 5.79 6.65 9.19
N SER A 43 6.28 5.80 10.10
CA SER A 43 5.52 5.30 11.25
C SER A 43 4.88 6.41 12.10
N HIS A 44 5.53 7.57 12.22
CA HIS A 44 5.02 8.75 12.92
C HIS A 44 3.75 9.36 12.29
N HIS A 45 3.38 8.97 11.06
CA HIS A 45 2.13 9.35 10.43
C HIS A 45 0.99 8.36 10.68
N TYR A 46 1.25 7.23 11.34
CA TYR A 46 0.22 6.24 11.65
C TYR A 46 -0.80 6.81 12.63
N ASP A 47 -2.05 6.90 12.18
CA ASP A 47 -3.21 7.26 12.98
C ASP A 47 -4.44 6.48 12.52
N LEU A 48 -5.59 6.78 13.11
CA LEU A 48 -6.85 6.11 12.77
C LEU A 48 -7.24 6.29 11.29
N HIS A 49 -6.98 7.45 10.70
CA HIS A 49 -7.28 7.72 9.29
C HIS A 49 -6.40 6.87 8.38
N MET A 50 -5.11 6.79 8.68
CA MET A 50 -4.17 5.91 7.99
C MET A 50 -4.58 4.44 8.11
N GLU A 51 -4.95 3.98 9.31
CA GLU A 51 -5.40 2.60 9.53
C GLU A 51 -6.63 2.25 8.70
N LEU A 52 -7.63 3.14 8.64
CA LEU A 52 -8.81 2.97 7.81
C LEU A 52 -8.46 2.86 6.31
N ASN A 53 -7.52 3.68 5.85
CA ASN A 53 -7.05 3.64 4.47
C ASN A 53 -6.28 2.34 4.14
N LEU A 54 -5.44 1.86 5.07
CA LEU A 54 -4.75 0.57 4.93
C LEU A 54 -5.77 -0.58 4.86
N ARG A 55 -6.76 -0.61 5.75
CA ARG A 55 -7.84 -1.63 5.76
C ARG A 55 -8.62 -1.64 4.46
N ARG A 56 -8.95 -0.47 3.90
CA ARG A 56 -9.60 -0.34 2.59
C ARG A 56 -8.75 -0.81 1.42
N CYS A 57 -7.43 -0.65 1.50
CA CYS A 57 -6.52 -1.14 0.47
C CYS A 57 -6.37 -2.68 0.55
N LEU A 58 -6.22 -3.19 1.77
CA LEU A 58 -6.08 -4.63 2.06
C LEU A 58 -7.32 -5.46 1.72
N SER A 59 -8.50 -4.84 1.55
CA SER A 59 -9.71 -5.55 1.10
C SER A 59 -9.74 -5.84 -0.40
N ASN A 60 -8.79 -5.32 -1.19
CA ASN A 60 -8.68 -5.66 -2.61
C ASN A 60 -8.12 -7.08 -2.77
N GLN A 61 -8.81 -7.95 -3.51
CA GLN A 61 -8.43 -9.36 -3.70
C GLN A 61 -7.04 -9.56 -4.31
N LYS A 62 -6.51 -8.58 -5.04
CA LYS A 62 -5.17 -8.66 -5.63
C LYS A 62 -4.08 -8.17 -4.69
N VAL A 63 -4.43 -7.59 -3.54
CA VAL A 63 -3.49 -7.28 -2.46
C VAL A 63 -3.35 -8.51 -1.58
N VAL A 64 -2.20 -9.18 -1.66
CA VAL A 64 -1.98 -10.51 -1.06
C VAL A 64 -0.97 -10.51 0.09
N ALA A 65 -0.45 -9.34 0.43
CA ALA A 65 0.55 -9.19 1.48
C ALA A 65 0.41 -7.84 2.20
N VAL A 66 0.83 -7.83 3.47
CA VAL A 66 1.01 -6.60 4.24
C VAL A 66 2.46 -6.18 4.12
N GLY A 67 2.71 -4.93 3.72
CA GLY A 67 4.06 -4.39 3.60
C GLY A 67 4.17 -3.16 2.69
N GLU A 68 5.25 -2.41 2.76
CA GLU A 68 6.42 -2.70 3.61
C GLU A 68 6.19 -2.27 5.07
N ILE A 69 6.57 -3.14 6.00
CA ILE A 69 6.54 -2.93 7.46
C ILE A 69 7.87 -3.43 8.02
N GLY A 70 8.30 -2.90 9.17
CA GLY A 70 9.56 -3.29 9.78
C GLY A 70 10.11 -2.21 10.71
N LEU A 71 11.44 -2.13 10.78
CA LEU A 71 12.17 -1.12 11.53
C LEU A 71 13.25 -0.55 10.61
N ASP A 72 13.43 0.77 10.64
CA ASP A 72 14.52 1.47 9.94
C ASP A 72 15.23 2.32 10.99
N TYR A 73 16.50 1.99 11.29
CA TYR A 73 17.31 2.60 12.35
C TYR A 73 18.34 3.60 11.81
N ARG A 74 18.23 3.96 10.53
CA ARG A 74 19.13 4.90 9.88
C ARG A 74 18.75 6.35 10.16
#